data_AF-A0A395XW45-F1
#
_entry.id   AF-A0A395XW45-F1
#
_cell.length_a   1.000
_cell.length_b   1.000
_cell.length_c   1.000
_cell.angle_alpha   90.00
_cell.angle_beta   90.00
_cell.angle_gamma   90.00
#
_symmetry.space_group_name_H-M   'P 1'
#
loop_
_entity.id
_entity.type
_entity.pdbx_description
1 polymer ?
#
loop_
_entity_poly.entity_id
_entity_poly.type
_entity_poly.pdbx_seq_one_letter_code
_entity_poly.pdbx_strand_id
1 'polypeptide(L)'
;MNPAPNDWEHMGRPDITAALGRMLVKDVFHYPDPRIYWANEVTYDYTLAHPIRVDFMRFKPRNTLPSGLEQSEFLAYEVKSCKQDFESGHGLSFIADLNYVVVPPSLVDYARSSPAGACGVGIYTPVAGYGRGENLKCVKPSRRFPRERPALELLFGLTRSLRRRHDFTGEADMILKAKGL
;
A
#
# COMPACT_ATOMS: atom_id res chain seq x y z
N MET A 1 26.35 9.94 -3.68
CA MET A 1 25.98 9.24 -4.93
C MET A 1 24.49 9.00 -4.89
N ASN A 2 23.75 9.35 -5.96
CA ASN A 2 22.37 8.89 -6.08
C ASN A 2 22.39 7.38 -6.34
N PRO A 3 21.52 6.59 -5.71
CA PRO A 3 21.44 5.17 -6.02
C PRO A 3 21.08 5.00 -7.50
N ALA A 4 21.74 4.07 -8.17
CA ALA A 4 21.36 3.67 -9.52
C ALA A 4 19.90 3.18 -9.53
N PRO A 5 19.18 3.31 -10.66
CA PRO A 5 17.87 2.68 -10.81
C PRO A 5 17.93 1.20 -10.47
N ASN A 6 16.87 0.65 -9.88
CA ASN A 6 16.83 -0.78 -9.61
C ASN A 6 16.81 -1.55 -10.93
N ASP A 7 17.49 -2.68 -10.95
CA ASP A 7 17.49 -3.60 -12.08
C ASP A 7 16.27 -4.54 -12.00
N TRP A 8 15.09 -3.97 -12.28
CA TRP A 8 13.80 -4.65 -12.11
C TRP A 8 13.67 -5.97 -12.90
N GLU A 9 14.43 -6.13 -13.99
CA GLU A 9 14.39 -7.32 -14.86
C GLU A 9 15.18 -8.50 -14.27
N HIS A 10 16.24 -8.23 -13.51
CA HIS A 10 17.12 -9.26 -12.95
C HIS A 10 16.89 -9.52 -11.46
N MET A 11 15.97 -8.79 -10.83
CA MET A 11 15.60 -8.99 -9.43
C MET A 11 14.66 -10.19 -9.24
N GLY A 12 14.84 -10.91 -8.13
CA GLY A 12 13.90 -11.93 -7.69
C GLY A 12 12.58 -11.32 -7.22
N ARG A 13 11.49 -12.09 -7.31
CA ARG A 13 10.15 -11.66 -6.85
C ARG A 13 10.16 -11.11 -5.41
N PRO A 14 10.82 -11.74 -4.41
CA PRO A 14 10.88 -11.19 -3.05
C PRO A 14 11.55 -9.82 -2.99
N ASP A 15 12.61 -9.62 -3.77
CA ASP A 15 13.35 -8.36 -3.80
C ASP A 15 12.54 -7.24 -4.45
N ILE A 16 11.80 -7.55 -5.53
CA ILE A 16 10.86 -6.63 -6.17
C ILE A 16 9.79 -6.20 -5.17
N THR A 17 9.16 -7.17 -4.50
CA THR A 17 8.12 -6.89 -3.50
C THR A 17 8.66 -6.01 -2.37
N ALA A 18 9.84 -6.33 -1.84
CA ALA A 18 10.47 -5.56 -0.79
C ALA A 18 10.86 -4.15 -1.25
N ALA A 19 11.37 -4.00 -2.48
CA ALA A 19 11.73 -2.70 -3.06
C ALA A 19 10.50 -1.81 -3.26
N LEU A 20 9.44 -2.33 -3.88
CA LEU A 20 8.18 -1.60 -4.08
C LEU A 20 7.53 -1.22 -2.76
N GLY A 21 7.54 -2.12 -1.77
CA GLY A 21 7.05 -1.85 -0.42
C GLY A 21 7.83 -0.70 0.27
N ARG A 22 9.17 -0.71 0.20
CA ARG A 22 9.99 0.41 0.71
C ARG A 22 9.67 1.72 -0.01
N MET A 23 9.49 1.69 -1.33
CA MET A 23 9.15 2.87 -2.11
C MET A 23 7.75 3.42 -1.76
N LEU A 24 6.75 2.57 -1.50
CA LEU A 24 5.44 3.00 -0.99
C LEU A 24 5.56 3.78 0.31
N VAL A 25 6.31 3.26 1.27
CA VAL A 25 6.53 3.93 2.56
C VAL A 25 7.23 5.27 2.35
N LYS A 26 8.29 5.29 1.55
CA LYS A 26 9.14 6.46 1.27
C LYS A 26 8.44 7.55 0.46
N ASP A 27 7.62 7.20 -0.53
CA ASP A 27 7.11 8.15 -1.53
C ASP A 27 5.61 8.46 -1.38
N VAL A 28 4.82 7.54 -0.81
CA VAL A 28 3.35 7.64 -0.75
C VAL A 28 2.83 7.83 0.67
N PHE A 29 3.48 7.21 1.66
CA PHE A 29 3.08 7.32 3.07
C PHE A 29 3.88 8.38 3.81
N HIS A 30 5.07 8.72 3.31
CA HIS A 30 5.88 9.82 3.81
C HIS A 30 5.39 11.15 3.20
N TYR A 31 4.32 11.68 3.75
CA TYR A 31 3.89 13.06 3.50
C TYR A 31 3.68 13.74 4.86
N PRO A 32 4.02 15.03 5.03
CA PRO A 32 4.07 15.68 6.35
C PRO A 32 2.70 15.89 7.02
N ASP A 33 1.64 15.22 6.60
CA ASP A 33 0.37 15.21 7.33
C ASP A 33 0.44 14.15 8.44
N PRO A 34 0.55 14.55 9.73
CA PRO A 34 0.65 13.61 10.85
C PRO A 34 -0.60 12.75 11.04
N ARG A 35 -1.67 13.00 10.27
CA ARG A 35 -2.94 12.27 10.32
C ARG A 35 -3.02 11.13 9.30
N ILE A 36 -1.92 10.79 8.62
CA ILE A 36 -1.85 9.63 7.75
C ILE A 36 -1.59 8.38 8.61
N TYR A 37 -2.59 7.52 8.72
CA TYR A 37 -2.47 6.23 9.40
C TYR A 37 -2.34 5.13 8.35
N TRP A 38 -1.38 4.23 8.49
CA TRP A 38 -1.23 3.12 7.54
C TRP A 38 -0.65 1.88 8.22
N ALA A 39 -1.03 0.71 7.75
CA ALA A 39 -0.52 -0.58 8.19
C ALA A 39 -0.14 -1.45 6.98
N ASN A 40 0.72 -2.44 7.20
CA ASN A 40 1.03 -3.50 6.23
C ASN A 40 0.39 -4.81 6.70
N GLU A 41 0.19 -5.74 5.76
CA GLU A 41 -0.41 -7.06 5.99
C GLU A 41 -1.72 -6.98 6.78
N VAL A 42 -2.64 -6.14 6.31
CA VAL A 42 -3.92 -5.90 6.96
C VAL A 42 -4.87 -7.05 6.63
N THR A 43 -5.30 -7.77 7.67
CA THR A 43 -6.11 -8.98 7.51
C THR A 43 -7.50 -8.81 8.08
N TYR A 44 -8.49 -9.10 7.25
CA TYR A 44 -9.92 -9.19 7.56
C TYR A 44 -10.37 -10.66 7.52
N ASP A 45 -11.51 -10.94 8.15
CA ASP A 45 -12.15 -12.26 8.10
C ASP A 45 -11.25 -13.42 8.55
N TYR A 46 -10.34 -13.19 9.50
CA TYR A 46 -9.32 -14.15 9.92
C TYR A 46 -9.88 -15.46 10.50
N THR A 47 -11.17 -15.50 10.85
CA THR A 47 -11.88 -16.70 11.32
C THR A 47 -12.67 -17.40 10.21
N LEU A 48 -12.75 -16.82 9.01
CA LEU A 48 -13.46 -17.40 7.87
C LEU A 48 -12.50 -18.24 7.01
N ALA A 49 -13.06 -19.12 6.19
CA ALA A 49 -12.30 -20.00 5.30
C ALA A 49 -11.45 -19.24 4.26
N HIS A 50 -11.83 -17.99 3.94
CA HIS A 50 -11.16 -17.17 2.93
C HIS A 50 -10.83 -15.78 3.52
N PRO A 51 -9.76 -15.66 4.33
CA PRO A 51 -9.37 -14.38 4.88
C PRO A 51 -8.89 -13.42 3.79
N ILE A 52 -9.30 -12.16 3.88
CA ILE A 52 -8.81 -11.11 2.99
C ILE A 52 -7.56 -10.51 3.61
N ARG A 53 -6.45 -10.55 2.88
CA ARG A 53 -5.21 -9.86 3.27
C ARG A 53 -4.84 -8.83 2.22
N VAL A 54 -4.65 -7.59 2.67
CA VAL A 54 -4.19 -6.46 1.87
C VAL A 54 -2.76 -6.13 2.25
N ASP A 55 -1.86 -6.00 1.27
CA ASP A 55 -0.43 -5.78 1.54
C ASP A 55 -0.18 -4.47 2.30
N PHE A 56 -0.79 -3.36 1.88
CA PHE A 56 -0.76 -2.10 2.61
C PHE A 56 -2.12 -1.41 2.58
N MET A 57 -2.52 -0.87 3.72
CA MET A 57 -3.73 -0.05 3.81
C MET A 57 -3.44 1.29 4.46
N ARG A 58 -4.02 2.34 3.92
CA ARG A 58 -3.91 3.72 4.40
C ARG A 58 -5.29 4.27 4.72
N PHE A 59 -5.41 4.90 5.88
CA PHE A 59 -6.57 5.66 6.32
C PHE A 59 -6.23 7.14 6.33
N LYS A 60 -7.07 7.93 5.65
CA LYS A 60 -6.98 9.38 5.59
C LYS A 60 -8.27 9.99 6.17
N PRO A 61 -8.22 10.53 7.39
CA PRO A 61 -9.41 11.08 8.04
C PRO A 61 -9.91 12.32 7.29
N ARG A 62 -11.23 12.43 7.11
CA ARG A 62 -11.86 13.68 6.60
C ARG A 62 -11.77 14.78 7.66
N ASN A 63 -12.12 14.45 8.90
CA ASN A 63 -11.98 15.26 10.11
C ASN A 63 -12.13 14.34 11.34
N THR A 64 -12.17 14.89 12.54
CA THR A 64 -12.24 14.14 13.81
C THR A 64 -13.65 13.93 14.36
N LEU A 65 -14.69 14.46 13.69
CA LEU A 65 -16.08 14.23 14.08
C LEU A 65 -16.52 12.81 13.68
N PRO A 66 -17.46 12.18 14.39
CA PRO A 66 -17.96 10.85 14.04
C PRO A 66 -18.40 10.72 12.57
N SER A 67 -19.15 11.71 12.07
CA SER A 67 -19.59 11.75 10.66
C SER A 67 -18.43 11.88 9.68
N GLY A 68 -17.36 12.60 10.05
CA GLY A 68 -16.17 12.70 9.23
C GLY A 68 -15.34 11.42 9.22
N LEU A 69 -15.25 10.71 10.35
CA LEU A 69 -14.58 9.41 10.43
C LEU A 69 -15.28 8.38 9.55
N GLU A 70 -16.61 8.32 9.58
CA GLU A 70 -17.39 7.45 8.68
C GLU A 70 -17.20 7.80 7.19
N GLN A 71 -16.99 9.07 6.87
CA GLN A 71 -16.79 9.57 5.50
C GLN A 71 -15.32 9.66 5.07
N SER A 72 -14.40 9.17 5.91
CA SER A 72 -12.97 9.20 5.65
C SER A 72 -12.58 8.26 4.52
N GLU A 73 -11.38 8.42 3.98
CA GLU A 73 -10.91 7.67 2.82
C GLU A 73 -10.01 6.51 3.26
N PHE A 74 -10.34 5.30 2.82
CA PHE A 74 -9.49 4.12 2.89
C PHE A 74 -8.87 3.85 1.53
N LEU A 75 -7.57 3.56 1.54
CA LEU A 75 -6.81 3.23 0.34
C LEU A 75 -6.10 1.89 0.56
N ALA A 76 -6.26 0.97 -0.38
CA ALA A 76 -5.55 -0.31 -0.39
C ALA A 76 -4.50 -0.31 -1.50
N TYR A 77 -3.33 -0.89 -1.20
CA TYR A 77 -2.23 -1.07 -2.12
C TYR A 77 -1.79 -2.52 -2.09
N GLU A 78 -1.73 -3.13 -3.27
CA GLU A 78 -1.39 -4.55 -3.46
C GLU A 78 -0.14 -4.62 -4.34
N VAL A 79 0.92 -5.25 -3.83
CA VAL A 79 2.20 -5.32 -4.53
C VAL A 79 2.18 -6.54 -5.45
N LYS A 80 2.45 -6.31 -6.74
CA LYS A 80 2.45 -7.35 -7.77
C LYS A 80 3.81 -7.35 -8.45
N SER A 81 4.59 -8.39 -8.18
CA SER A 81 5.96 -8.58 -8.66
C SER A 81 6.00 -9.19 -10.06
N CYS A 82 4.97 -9.96 -10.45
CA CYS A 82 4.90 -10.61 -11.76
C CYS A 82 3.45 -10.78 -12.25
N LYS A 83 3.29 -11.21 -13.51
CA LYS A 83 1.97 -11.47 -14.12
C LYS A 83 1.14 -12.50 -13.34
N GLN A 84 1.78 -13.56 -12.86
CA GLN A 84 1.12 -14.63 -12.09
C GLN A 84 0.48 -14.10 -10.81
N ASP A 85 0.99 -13.01 -10.22
CA ASP A 85 0.38 -12.41 -9.02
C ASP A 85 -1.02 -11.85 -9.30
N PHE A 86 -1.33 -11.46 -10.55
CA PHE A 86 -2.67 -11.02 -10.97
C PHE A 86 -3.61 -12.20 -11.21
N GLU A 87 -3.07 -13.32 -11.69
CA GLU A 87 -3.82 -14.53 -12.02
C GLU A 87 -4.16 -15.35 -10.77
N SER A 88 -3.40 -15.17 -9.68
CA SER A 88 -3.62 -15.88 -8.41
C SER A 88 -4.95 -15.57 -7.72
N GLY A 89 -5.67 -14.51 -8.12
CA GLY A 89 -6.92 -14.07 -7.49
C GLY A 89 -6.75 -13.45 -6.09
N HIS A 90 -5.57 -13.55 -5.47
CA HIS A 90 -5.26 -12.94 -4.18
C HIS A 90 -4.94 -11.45 -4.33
N GLY A 91 -5.33 -10.65 -3.33
CA GLY A 91 -5.00 -9.21 -3.29
C GLY A 91 -5.69 -8.39 -4.40
N LEU A 92 -6.92 -8.76 -4.77
CA LEU A 92 -7.80 -8.02 -5.68
C LEU A 92 -9.23 -7.90 -5.11
N SER A 93 -9.35 -7.92 -3.78
CA SER A 93 -10.65 -7.93 -3.08
C SER A 93 -11.36 -6.57 -3.05
N PHE A 94 -10.73 -5.51 -3.58
CA PHE A 94 -11.28 -4.15 -3.76
C PHE A 94 -12.05 -3.55 -2.57
N ILE A 95 -11.62 -3.86 -1.35
CA ILE A 95 -12.35 -3.51 -0.11
C ILE A 95 -12.26 -2.03 0.29
N ALA A 96 -11.36 -1.25 -0.33
CA ALA A 96 -11.12 0.15 0.03
C ALA A 96 -11.82 1.12 -0.94
N ASP A 97 -11.95 2.39 -0.52
CA ASP A 97 -12.56 3.44 -1.37
C ASP A 97 -11.71 3.70 -2.63
N LEU A 98 -10.39 3.58 -2.51
CA LEU A 98 -9.44 3.66 -3.61
C LEU A 98 -8.48 2.45 -3.56
N ASN A 99 -8.42 1.69 -4.63
CA ASN A 99 -7.59 0.48 -4.71
C ASN A 99 -6.47 0.68 -5.74
N TYR A 100 -5.25 0.27 -5.39
CA TYR A 100 -4.07 0.40 -6.23
C TYR A 100 -3.31 -0.91 -6.31
N VAL A 101 -2.78 -1.20 -7.50
CA VAL A 101 -1.67 -2.15 -7.66
C VAL A 101 -0.35 -1.37 -7.73
N VAL A 102 0.69 -1.94 -7.15
CA VAL A 102 2.06 -1.41 -7.20
C VAL A 102 2.92 -2.43 -7.91
N VAL A 103 3.49 -2.01 -9.04
CA VAL A 103 4.14 -2.91 -10.00
C VAL A 103 5.51 -2.39 -10.41
N PRO A 104 6.43 -3.27 -10.84
CA PRO A 104 7.65 -2.84 -11.52
C PRO A 104 7.31 -2.20 -12.88
N PRO A 105 8.21 -1.38 -13.46
CA PRO A 105 7.96 -0.66 -14.71
C PRO A 105 7.53 -1.57 -15.88
N SER A 106 8.12 -2.76 -16.00
CA SER A 106 7.82 -3.71 -17.08
C SER A 106 6.43 -4.33 -17.02
N LEU A 107 5.73 -4.20 -15.89
CA LEU A 107 4.41 -4.80 -15.69
C LEU A 107 3.26 -3.79 -15.82
N VAL A 108 3.57 -2.50 -16.08
CA VAL A 108 2.57 -1.43 -16.19
C VAL A 108 1.53 -1.71 -17.27
N ASP A 109 1.96 -2.12 -18.47
CA ASP A 109 1.04 -2.35 -19.58
C ASP A 109 0.12 -3.53 -19.32
N TYR A 110 0.65 -4.59 -18.70
CA TYR A 110 -0.14 -5.73 -18.25
C TYR A 110 -1.13 -5.32 -17.14
N ALA A 111 -0.69 -4.53 -16.15
CA ALA A 111 -1.58 -4.03 -15.11
C ALA A 111 -2.73 -3.19 -15.68
N ARG A 112 -2.48 -2.40 -16.74
CA ARG A 112 -3.51 -1.62 -17.44
C ARG A 112 -4.54 -2.50 -18.14
N SER A 113 -4.11 -3.57 -18.81
CA SER A 113 -4.98 -4.49 -19.56
C SER A 113 -5.59 -5.61 -18.71
N SER A 114 -5.07 -5.85 -17.51
CA SER A 114 -5.59 -6.84 -16.56
C SER A 114 -7.04 -6.53 -16.15
N PRO A 115 -7.81 -7.54 -15.67
CA PRO A 115 -9.15 -7.30 -15.13
C PRO A 115 -9.19 -6.22 -14.04
N ALA A 116 -8.18 -6.17 -13.17
CA ALA A 116 -8.05 -5.12 -12.16
C ALA A 116 -7.96 -3.73 -12.80
N GLY A 117 -7.12 -3.59 -13.83
CA GLY A 117 -7.00 -2.37 -14.62
C GLY A 117 -8.34 -1.98 -15.26
N ALA A 118 -9.01 -2.90 -15.93
CA ALA A 118 -10.31 -2.66 -16.55
C ALA A 118 -11.38 -2.24 -15.52
N CYS A 119 -11.34 -2.80 -14.32
CA CYS A 119 -12.24 -2.45 -13.21
C CYS A 119 -11.94 -1.08 -12.56
N GLY A 120 -10.96 -0.32 -13.05
CA GLY A 120 -10.65 1.03 -12.58
C GLY A 120 -9.68 1.11 -11.40
N VAL A 121 -8.95 0.02 -11.10
CA VAL A 121 -7.87 0.02 -10.10
C VAL A 121 -6.74 0.93 -10.58
N GLY A 122 -6.18 1.70 -9.64
CA GLY A 122 -5.06 2.59 -9.90
C GLY A 122 -3.74 1.85 -9.97
N ILE A 123 -2.72 2.49 -10.56
CA ILE A 123 -1.41 1.87 -10.79
C ILE A 123 -0.31 2.82 -10.32
N TYR A 124 0.52 2.32 -9.41
CA TYR A 124 1.79 2.92 -9.05
C TYR A 124 2.95 2.13 -9.65
N THR A 125 3.97 2.84 -10.11
CA THR A 125 5.22 2.25 -10.60
C THR A 125 6.40 3.15 -10.25
N PRO A 126 7.61 2.59 -10.07
CA PRO A 126 8.85 3.33 -10.08
C PRO A 126 8.99 4.11 -11.40
N VAL A 127 9.39 5.38 -11.29
CA VAL A 127 9.74 6.23 -12.44
C VAL A 127 11.08 6.90 -12.14
N ALA A 128 12.00 6.82 -13.10
CA ALA A 128 13.29 7.49 -13.01
C ALA A 128 13.10 9.01 -12.84
N GLY A 129 13.62 9.57 -11.75
CA GLY A 129 13.69 11.00 -11.52
C GLY A 129 15.00 11.58 -12.05
N TYR A 130 14.95 12.77 -12.66
CA TYR A 130 16.15 13.50 -13.06
C TYR A 130 17.08 13.72 -11.87
N GLY A 131 18.21 13.00 -11.84
CA GLY A 131 19.26 13.17 -10.85
C GLY A 131 18.87 12.89 -9.40
N ARG A 132 17.80 12.13 -9.11
CA ARG A 132 17.38 11.77 -7.74
C ARG A 132 17.03 10.30 -7.53
N GLY A 133 17.43 9.42 -8.46
CA GLY A 133 17.03 8.01 -8.44
C GLY A 133 15.55 7.82 -8.77
N GLU A 134 15.02 6.63 -8.50
CA GLU A 134 13.62 6.29 -8.78
C GLU A 134 12.68 6.74 -7.65
N ASN A 135 11.49 7.21 -8.05
CA ASN A 135 10.39 7.51 -7.13
C ASN A 135 9.12 6.83 -7.60
N LEU A 136 8.32 6.36 -6.65
CA LEU A 136 7.03 5.76 -6.95
C LEU A 136 6.04 6.84 -7.40
N LYS A 137 5.43 6.66 -8.57
CA LYS A 137 4.44 7.58 -9.12
C LYS A 137 3.15 6.87 -9.51
N CYS A 138 2.05 7.57 -9.31
CA CYS A 138 0.73 7.15 -9.78
C CYS A 138 0.64 7.40 -11.29
N VAL A 139 0.71 6.34 -12.11
CA VAL A 139 0.61 6.43 -13.58
C VAL A 139 -0.82 6.22 -14.09
N LYS A 140 -1.71 5.74 -13.21
CA LYS A 140 -3.15 5.65 -13.43
C LYS A 140 -3.87 5.87 -12.09
N PRO A 141 -4.71 6.90 -11.93
CA PRO A 141 -5.48 7.09 -10.71
C PRO A 141 -6.52 5.98 -10.54
N SER A 142 -6.81 5.64 -9.28
CA SER A 142 -7.91 4.71 -8.96
C SER A 142 -9.24 5.43 -9.10
N ARG A 143 -10.25 4.75 -9.65
CA ARG A 143 -11.65 5.21 -9.49
C ARG A 143 -12.06 5.03 -8.04
N ARG A 144 -13.11 5.73 -7.61
CA ARG A 144 -13.73 5.46 -6.32
C ARG A 144 -14.63 4.23 -6.39
N PHE A 145 -14.47 3.33 -5.43
CA PHE A 145 -15.29 2.14 -5.28
C PHE A 145 -16.31 2.38 -4.16
N PRO A 146 -17.57 1.94 -4.32
CA PRO A 146 -18.52 1.90 -3.23
C PRO A 146 -17.99 1.02 -2.11
N ARG A 147 -18.07 1.51 -0.88
CA ARG A 147 -17.58 0.78 0.27
C ARG A 147 -18.56 -0.32 0.65
N GLU A 148 -18.08 -1.56 0.69
CA GLU A 148 -18.88 -2.73 1.08
C GLU A 148 -18.80 -3.03 2.59
N ARG A 149 -17.77 -2.49 3.27
CA ARG A 149 -17.49 -2.70 4.71
C ARG A 149 -17.60 -1.40 5.50
N PRO A 150 -18.10 -1.40 6.74
CA PRO A 150 -18.15 -0.17 7.55
C PRO A 150 -16.76 0.44 7.78
N ALA A 151 -16.68 1.78 7.91
CA ALA A 151 -15.42 2.46 8.20
C ALA A 151 -14.78 1.94 9.50
N LEU A 152 -15.60 1.65 10.50
CA LEU A 152 -15.17 1.07 11.77
C LEU A 152 -14.46 -0.27 11.59
N GLU A 153 -14.96 -1.14 10.70
CA GLU A 153 -14.36 -2.45 10.43
C GLU A 153 -12.98 -2.30 9.77
N LEU A 154 -12.89 -1.45 8.75
CA LEU A 154 -11.63 -1.15 8.05
C LEU A 154 -10.60 -0.53 9.00
N LEU A 155 -11.03 0.41 9.85
CA LEU A 155 -10.17 1.03 10.86
C LEU A 155 -9.72 0.01 11.92
N PHE A 156 -10.61 -0.90 12.35
CA PHE A 156 -10.27 -1.96 13.29
C PHE A 156 -9.23 -2.93 12.70
N GLY A 157 -9.40 -3.34 11.43
CA GLY A 157 -8.42 -4.16 10.72
C GLY A 157 -7.04 -3.48 10.65
N LEU A 158 -7.01 -2.19 10.30
CA LEU A 158 -5.80 -1.38 10.26
C LEU A 158 -5.11 -1.30 11.62
N THR A 159 -5.85 -0.95 12.67
CA THR A 159 -5.31 -0.75 14.03
C THR A 159 -4.80 -2.06 14.65
N ARG A 160 -5.49 -3.18 14.42
CA ARG A 160 -5.00 -4.52 14.82
C ARG A 160 -3.66 -4.86 14.18
N SER A 161 -3.45 -4.40 12.94
CA SER A 161 -2.23 -4.66 12.16
C SER A 161 -1.08 -3.73 12.56
N LEU A 162 -1.38 -2.51 13.00
CA LEU A 162 -0.39 -1.61 13.61
C LEU A 162 0.24 -2.21 14.88
N ARG A 163 -0.58 -2.85 15.74
CA ARG A 163 -0.10 -3.42 17.00
C ARG A 163 0.92 -4.55 16.81
N ARG A 164 0.81 -5.32 15.72
CA ARG A 164 1.79 -6.36 15.35
C ARG A 164 3.19 -5.82 15.05
N ARG A 165 3.35 -4.51 14.80
CA ARG A 165 4.68 -3.87 14.66
C ARG A 165 5.32 -3.52 15.99
N HIS A 166 4.54 -3.30 17.05
CA HIS A 166 5.09 -2.89 18.34
C HIS A 166 5.90 -4.01 19.02
N ASP A 167 5.70 -5.26 18.62
CA ASP A 167 6.49 -6.42 19.06
C ASP A 167 7.87 -6.53 18.35
N PHE A 168 8.17 -5.64 17.39
CA PHE A 168 9.47 -5.50 16.71
C PHE A 168 10.05 -4.08 16.86
N THR A 169 9.95 -3.48 18.04
CA THR A 169 10.51 -2.15 18.30
C THR A 169 12.02 -2.19 18.59
N GLY A 170 12.82 -2.47 17.56
CA GLY A 170 14.22 -2.04 17.50
C GLY A 170 14.37 -0.58 17.02
N GLU A 171 13.37 -0.03 16.32
CA GLU A 171 13.44 1.33 15.77
C GLU A 171 12.91 2.43 16.71
N ALA A 172 11.93 2.13 17.58
CA ALA A 172 11.45 3.09 18.56
C ALA A 172 12.51 3.39 19.65
N ASP A 173 13.31 2.38 20.02
CA ASP A 173 14.40 2.50 21.00
C ASP A 173 15.57 3.35 20.46
N MET A 174 15.80 3.33 19.14
CA MET A 174 16.80 4.18 18.49
C MET A 174 16.40 5.67 18.47
N ILE A 175 15.10 5.97 18.34
CA ILE A 175 14.60 7.36 18.35
C ILE A 175 14.55 7.93 19.77
N LEU A 176 14.25 7.11 20.79
CA LEU A 176 14.29 7.51 22.20
C LEU A 176 15.73 7.71 22.69
N LYS A 177 16.66 6.79 22.36
CA LYS A 177 18.09 6.95 22.66
C LYS A 177 18.73 8.16 21.96
N ALA A 178 18.32 8.48 20.73
CA ALA A 178 18.78 9.69 20.03
C ALA A 178 18.23 11.00 20.63
N LYS A 179 17.17 10.93 21.43
CA LYS A 179 16.55 12.09 22.11
C LYS A 179 16.96 12.23 23.59
N GLY A 180 17.77 11.32 24.12
CA GLY A 180 18.24 11.38 25.50
C GLY A 180 17.13 11.27 26.55
N LEU A 181 16.10 10.47 26.27
CA LEU A 181 15.05 10.06 27.22
C LEU A 181 15.16 8.57 27.49
#